data_AF-A0A7X9GCB2-F1
#
_entry.id   AF-A0A7X9GCB2-F1
#
_cell.length_a   1.000
_cell.length_b   1.000
_cell.length_c   1.000
_cell.angle_alpha   90.00
_cell.angle_beta   90.00
_cell.angle_gamma   90.00
#
_symmetry.space_group_name_H-M   'P 1'
#
loop_
_entity.id
_entity.type
_entity.pdbx_description
1 polymer ?
#
loop_
_entity_poly.entity_id
_entity_poly.type
_entity_poly.pdbx_seq_one_letter_code
_entity_poly.pdbx_strand_id
1 'polypeptide(L)'
;MKRKIFLIIITILFIVVFLGYLALVSNNNIGKYTLNLITDEDIIINFIRGEDILKEINSKKNIKQIYSVLKELNTNKESYYDNPLNPEELYQMNIKGRRKEIIIYFYKKENKYYIEQPYNGIYKINEEKYNFLKDYINEV
;
A
#
# COMPACT_ATOMS: atom_id res chain seq x y z
N MET A 1 30.52 -44.19 -17.16
CA MET A 1 29.40 -43.48 -17.83
C MET A 1 28.11 -43.46 -16.99
N LYS A 2 27.57 -44.62 -16.57
CA LYS A 2 26.29 -44.72 -15.84
C LYS A 2 26.19 -43.88 -14.55
N ARG A 3 27.24 -43.85 -13.71
CA ARG A 3 27.29 -43.01 -12.48
C ARG A 3 27.23 -41.51 -12.76
N LYS A 4 27.86 -41.04 -13.84
CA LYS A 4 27.84 -39.63 -14.25
C LYS A 4 26.47 -39.22 -14.77
N ILE A 5 25.83 -40.08 -15.57
CA ILE A 5 24.47 -39.88 -16.07
C ILE A 5 23.47 -39.86 -14.90
N PHE A 6 23.61 -40.78 -13.94
CA PHE A 6 22.78 -40.82 -12.73
C PHE A 6 22.91 -39.53 -11.88
N LEU A 7 24.13 -39.01 -11.70
CA LEU A 7 24.36 -37.75 -11.00
C LEU A 7 23.72 -36.56 -11.72
N ILE A 8 23.80 -36.50 -13.06
CA ILE A 8 23.16 -35.44 -13.86
C ILE A 8 21.64 -35.43 -13.66
N ILE A 9 21.00 -36.62 -13.65
CA ILE A 9 19.55 -36.74 -13.43
C ILE A 9 19.15 -36.23 -12.05
N ILE A 10 19.91 -36.57 -11.01
CA ILE A 10 19.67 -36.07 -9.64
C ILE A 10 19.79 -34.54 -9.59
N THR A 11 20.82 -33.97 -10.23
CA THR A 11 21.01 -32.52 -10.25
C THR A 11 19.85 -31.81 -10.95
N ILE A 12 19.38 -32.34 -12.08
CA ILE A 12 18.21 -31.79 -12.80
C ILE A 12 16.96 -31.85 -11.91
N LEU A 13 16.72 -32.97 -11.22
CA LEU A 13 15.59 -33.11 -10.32
C LEU A 13 15.63 -32.06 -9.18
N PHE A 14 16.81 -31.86 -8.59
CA PHE A 14 17.01 -30.83 -7.55
C PHE A 14 16.71 -29.42 -8.07
N ILE A 15 17.14 -29.09 -9.29
CA ILE A 15 16.86 -27.79 -9.91
C ILE A 15 15.35 -27.59 -10.10
N VAL A 16 14.64 -28.61 -10.58
CA VAL A 16 13.18 -28.52 -10.78
C VAL A 16 12.46 -28.32 -9.44
N VAL A 17 12.84 -29.05 -8.39
CA VAL A 17 12.27 -28.89 -7.05
C VAL A 17 12.57 -27.49 -6.48
N PHE A 18 13.80 -27.00 -6.65
CA PHE A 18 14.20 -25.67 -6.20
C PHE A 18 13.43 -24.55 -6.91
N LEU A 19 13.28 -24.64 -8.23
CA LEU A 19 12.47 -23.70 -9.01
C LEU A 19 10.99 -23.74 -8.61
N GLY A 20 10.44 -24.92 -8.35
CA GLY A 20 9.08 -25.08 -7.83
C GLY A 20 8.90 -24.42 -6.45
N TYR A 21 9.87 -24.58 -5.56
CA TYR A 21 9.87 -23.92 -4.25
C TYR A 21 9.92 -22.40 -4.37
N LEU A 22 10.80 -21.85 -5.23
CA LEU A 22 10.87 -20.41 -5.48
C LEU A 22 9.56 -19.84 -6.02
N ALA A 23 8.88 -20.56 -6.92
CA ALA A 23 7.59 -20.15 -7.45
C ALA A 23 6.49 -20.09 -6.37
N LEU A 24 6.46 -21.07 -5.45
CA LEU A 24 5.52 -21.08 -4.32
C LEU A 24 5.78 -19.92 -3.34
N VAL A 25 7.05 -19.67 -3.00
CA VAL A 25 7.43 -18.55 -2.12
C VAL A 25 7.07 -17.21 -2.76
N SER A 26 7.31 -17.05 -4.07
CA SER A 26 6.96 -15.83 -4.81
C SER A 26 5.45 -15.55 -4.76
N ASN A 27 4.61 -16.56 -4.97
CA ASN A 27 3.17 -16.40 -4.98
C ASN A 27 2.60 -16.03 -3.60
N ASN A 28 3.19 -16.57 -2.52
CA ASN A 28 2.78 -16.25 -1.15
C ASN A 28 3.12 -14.81 -0.72
N ASN A 29 3.97 -14.10 -1.47
CA ASN A 29 4.38 -12.73 -1.15
C ASN A 29 3.49 -11.65 -1.77
N ILE A 30 2.47 -12.02 -2.56
CA ILE A 30 1.47 -11.08 -3.05
C ILE A 30 0.48 -10.82 -1.92
N GLY A 31 0.51 -9.64 -1.32
CA GLY A 31 -0.39 -9.28 -0.22
C GLY A 31 -1.86 -9.41 -0.64
N LYS A 32 -2.67 -10.05 0.22
CA LYS A 32 -4.10 -10.33 0.01
C LYS A 32 -4.94 -9.08 -0.26
N TYR A 33 -4.59 -7.95 0.36
CA TYR A 33 -5.34 -6.70 0.26
C TYR A 33 -4.53 -5.64 -0.50
N THR A 34 -5.19 -4.91 -1.40
CA THR A 34 -4.67 -3.74 -2.13
C THR A 34 -5.65 -2.58 -1.97
N LEU A 35 -5.18 -1.34 -2.12
CA LEU A 35 -6.06 -0.18 -1.94
C LEU A 35 -7.13 -0.10 -3.03
N ASN A 36 -8.38 0.12 -2.62
CA ASN A 36 -9.53 0.30 -3.52
C ASN A 36 -9.62 1.75 -4.02
N LEU A 37 -8.63 2.18 -4.80
CA LEU A 37 -8.54 3.54 -5.33
C LEU A 37 -9.65 3.84 -6.35
N ILE A 38 -10.16 5.07 -6.35
CA ILE A 38 -11.11 5.55 -7.35
C ILE A 38 -10.35 5.92 -8.62
N THR A 39 -10.86 5.53 -9.78
CA THR A 39 -10.37 6.00 -11.07
C THR A 39 -11.47 6.82 -11.73
N ASP A 40 -11.38 8.14 -11.61
CA ASP A 40 -12.32 9.12 -12.18
C ASP A 40 -11.51 10.24 -12.86
N GLU A 41 -12.13 10.95 -13.80
CA GLU A 41 -11.51 12.09 -14.48
C GLU A 41 -11.34 13.31 -13.56
N ASP A 42 -12.29 13.48 -12.64
CA ASP A 42 -12.37 14.58 -11.68
C ASP A 42 -12.25 14.00 -10.27
N ILE A 43 -11.01 13.92 -9.80
CA ILE A 43 -10.70 13.51 -8.43
C ILE A 43 -10.31 14.74 -7.62
N ILE A 44 -10.82 14.82 -6.40
CA ILE A 44 -10.40 15.79 -5.38
C ILE A 44 -9.92 15.01 -4.17
N ILE A 45 -8.76 15.39 -3.62
CA ILE A 45 -8.20 14.79 -2.41
C ILE A 45 -8.15 15.86 -1.32
N ASN A 46 -8.86 15.62 -0.22
CA ASN A 46 -8.80 16.46 0.98
C ASN A 46 -7.95 15.79 2.04
N PHE A 47 -6.88 16.47 2.46
CA PHE A 47 -6.10 16.11 3.65
C PHE A 47 -6.76 16.75 4.87
N ILE A 48 -7.09 15.92 5.85
CA ILE A 48 -7.90 16.27 7.02
C ILE A 48 -7.16 15.82 8.28
N ARG A 49 -7.25 16.61 9.35
CA ARG A 49 -6.82 16.23 10.70
C ARG A 49 -7.88 16.65 11.71
N GLY A 50 -8.51 15.68 12.36
CA GLY A 50 -9.69 15.95 13.19
C GLY A 50 -10.82 16.49 12.31
N GLU A 51 -11.29 17.69 12.62
CA GLU A 51 -12.35 18.36 11.84
C GLU A 51 -11.79 19.33 10.78
N ASP A 52 -10.49 19.61 10.81
CA ASP A 52 -9.86 20.62 9.96
C ASP A 52 -9.43 20.05 8.61
N ILE A 53 -9.84 20.71 7.52
CA ILE A 53 -9.30 20.47 6.18
C ILE A 53 -7.98 21.25 6.07
N LEU A 54 -6.87 20.53 6.00
CA LEU A 54 -5.53 21.11 5.93
C LEU A 54 -5.17 21.49 4.48
N LYS A 55 -5.59 20.69 3.50
CA LYS A 55 -5.30 20.91 2.09
C LYS A 55 -6.32 20.25 1.18
N GLU A 56 -6.71 20.94 0.13
CA GLU A 56 -7.43 20.37 -1.01
C GLU A 56 -6.49 20.26 -2.22
N ILE A 57 -6.48 19.09 -2.87
CA ILE A 57 -5.72 18.82 -4.09
C ILE A 57 -6.68 18.40 -5.20
N ASN A 58 -6.71 19.16 -6.28
CA ASN A 58 -7.49 18.87 -7.49
C ASN A 58 -6.63 18.83 -8.77
N SER A 59 -5.31 19.06 -8.66
CA SER A 59 -4.42 19.07 -9.81
C SER A 59 -4.08 17.65 -10.24
N LYS A 60 -4.28 17.35 -11.53
CA LYS A 60 -4.01 16.01 -12.11
C LYS A 60 -2.57 15.53 -11.85
N LYS A 61 -1.60 16.45 -11.85
CA LYS A 61 -0.18 16.14 -11.58
C LYS A 61 -0.01 15.63 -10.14
N ASN A 62 -0.49 16.37 -9.15
CA ASN A 62 -0.31 16.03 -7.74
C ASN A 62 -1.08 14.74 -7.39
N ILE A 63 -2.31 14.60 -7.92
CA ILE A 63 -3.10 13.37 -7.75
C ILE A 63 -2.36 12.16 -8.30
N LYS A 64 -1.76 12.26 -9.49
CA LYS A 64 -0.96 11.17 -10.07
C LYS A 64 0.24 10.80 -9.19
N GLN A 65 0.90 11.79 -8.60
CA GLN A 65 2.03 11.54 -7.70
C GLN A 65 1.58 10.88 -6.40
N ILE A 66 0.50 11.36 -5.76
CA ILE A 66 -0.11 10.69 -4.59
C ILE A 66 -0.50 9.25 -4.92
N TYR A 67 -1.14 9.02 -6.07
CA TYR A 67 -1.55 7.68 -6.51
C TYR A 67 -0.37 6.74 -6.74
N SER A 68 0.81 7.24 -7.14
CA SER A 68 2.00 6.39 -7.29
C SER A 68 2.46 5.79 -5.95
N VAL A 69 2.28 6.51 -4.84
CA VAL A 69 2.57 5.98 -3.50
C VAL A 69 1.55 4.92 -3.09
N LEU A 70 0.28 5.13 -3.44
CA LEU A 70 -0.84 4.28 -3.00
C LEU A 70 -0.98 3.00 -3.82
N LYS A 71 -0.81 3.06 -5.15
CA LYS A 71 -1.14 1.96 -6.07
C LYS A 71 -0.30 0.70 -5.86
N GLU A 72 0.92 0.85 -5.34
CA GLU A 72 1.85 -0.26 -5.12
C GLU A 72 1.66 -0.98 -3.78
N LEU A 73 0.74 -0.50 -2.94
CA LEU A 73 0.59 -1.01 -1.58
C LEU A 73 -0.22 -2.30 -1.58
N ASN A 74 0.37 -3.32 -0.95
CA ASN A 74 -0.27 -4.58 -0.65
C ASN A 74 0.03 -5.00 0.79
N THR A 75 -0.86 -5.80 1.38
CA THR A 75 -0.71 -6.28 2.76
C THR A 75 -1.48 -7.58 2.97
N ASN A 76 -1.11 -8.34 4.00
CA ASN A 76 -1.90 -9.46 4.51
C ASN A 76 -2.69 -9.09 5.77
N LYS A 77 -2.57 -7.84 6.24
CA LYS A 77 -3.23 -7.35 7.45
C LYS A 77 -4.52 -6.63 7.10
N GLU A 78 -5.65 -7.19 7.53
CA GLU A 78 -6.97 -6.59 7.38
C GLU A 78 -7.17 -5.42 8.35
N SER A 79 -7.90 -4.39 7.90
CA SER A 79 -8.43 -3.32 8.75
C SER A 79 -9.88 -3.64 9.10
N TYR A 80 -10.23 -3.57 10.40
CA TYR A 80 -11.56 -3.93 10.89
C TYR A 80 -12.36 -2.74 11.44
N TYR A 81 -11.73 -1.58 11.58
CA TYR A 81 -12.30 -0.43 12.27
C TYR A 81 -12.50 0.73 11.29
N ASP A 82 -13.42 1.63 11.63
CA ASP A 82 -13.63 2.88 10.89
C ASP A 82 -12.42 3.81 10.93
N ASN A 83 -11.59 3.70 11.97
CA ASN A 83 -10.43 4.54 12.25
C ASN A 83 -9.24 3.72 12.79
N PRO A 84 -7.99 4.14 12.51
CA PRO A 84 -6.81 3.51 13.10
C PRO A 84 -6.83 3.57 14.63
N LEU A 85 -6.45 2.46 15.28
CA LEU A 85 -6.42 2.38 16.74
C LEU A 85 -5.14 2.99 17.33
N ASN A 86 -5.29 4.01 18.18
CA ASN A 86 -4.23 4.67 18.96
C ASN A 86 -3.01 5.13 18.12
N PRO A 87 -3.19 5.97 17.10
CA PRO A 87 -2.09 6.58 16.37
C PRO A 87 -1.41 7.68 17.21
N GLU A 88 -0.10 7.85 17.04
CA GLU A 88 0.67 8.98 17.60
C GLU A 88 0.38 10.27 16.82
N GLU A 89 0.29 10.14 15.50
CA GLU A 89 -0.04 11.21 14.56
C GLU A 89 -0.95 10.61 13.48
N LEU A 90 -2.09 11.25 13.21
CA LEU A 90 -3.12 10.74 12.30
C LEU A 90 -3.54 11.82 11.31
N TYR A 91 -3.59 11.43 10.05
CA TYR A 91 -4.16 12.20 8.96
C TYR A 91 -5.14 11.35 8.17
N GLN A 92 -6.16 12.00 7.64
CA GLN A 92 -7.17 11.41 6.78
C GLN A 92 -7.05 12.02 5.38
N MET A 93 -7.04 11.17 4.37
CA MET A 93 -7.26 11.52 2.97
C MET A 93 -8.67 11.11 2.58
N ASN A 94 -9.49 12.10 2.28
CA ASN A 94 -10.79 11.88 1.68
C ASN A 94 -10.65 12.07 0.16
N ILE A 95 -10.74 10.97 -0.59
CA ILE A 95 -10.62 10.96 -2.05
C ILE A 95 -12.04 10.90 -2.64
N LYS A 96 -12.44 11.99 -3.25
CA LYS A 96 -13.77 12.18 -3.87
C LYS A 96 -13.67 12.08 -5.37
N GLY A 97 -14.47 11.18 -5.94
CA GLY A 97 -14.76 11.12 -7.37
C GLY A 97 -16.17 11.63 -7.67
N ARG A 98 -16.66 11.42 -8.89
CA ARG A 98 -17.99 11.91 -9.30
C ARG A 98 -19.14 11.16 -8.61
N ARG A 99 -18.94 9.88 -8.28
CA ARG A 99 -19.99 8.98 -7.75
C ARG A 99 -19.59 8.21 -6.50
N LYS A 100 -18.31 8.25 -6.14
CA LYS A 100 -17.75 7.47 -5.04
C LYS A 100 -16.83 8.35 -4.22
N GLU A 101 -16.77 8.04 -2.95
CA GLU A 101 -15.84 8.61 -2.00
C GLU A 101 -15.15 7.47 -1.27
N ILE A 102 -13.85 7.59 -1.04
CA ILE A 102 -13.10 6.65 -0.20
C ILE A 102 -12.30 7.43 0.83
N ILE A 103 -12.18 6.82 2.01
CA ILE A 103 -11.37 7.32 3.10
C ILE A 103 -10.13 6.44 3.21
N ILE A 104 -8.97 7.10 3.32
CA ILE A 104 -7.68 6.47 3.58
C ILE A 104 -7.02 7.25 4.71
N TYR A 105 -6.51 6.57 5.72
CA TYR A 105 -5.70 7.17 6.76
C TYR A 105 -4.23 6.97 6.48
N PHE A 106 -3.39 7.91 6.88
CA PHE A 106 -1.97 7.68 7.03
C PHE A 106 -1.51 8.21 8.40
N TYR A 107 -0.69 7.42 9.08
CA TYR A 107 -0.42 7.66 10.50
C TYR A 107 0.92 7.07 10.94
N LYS A 108 1.42 7.61 12.05
CA LYS A 108 2.55 7.07 12.80
C LYS A 108 2.05 6.29 14.03
N LYS A 109 2.62 5.12 14.28
CA LYS A 109 2.39 4.33 15.49
C LYS A 109 3.62 3.48 15.82
N GLU A 110 4.10 3.57 17.06
CA GLU A 110 5.24 2.79 17.56
C GLU A 110 6.48 2.96 16.66
N ASN A 111 6.81 4.21 16.29
CA ASN A 111 7.90 4.55 15.35
C ASN A 111 7.82 3.86 13.97
N LYS A 112 6.63 3.43 13.56
CA LYS A 112 6.36 2.89 12.22
C LYS A 112 5.28 3.73 11.53
N TYR A 113 5.29 3.67 10.22
CA TYR A 113 4.41 4.46 9.36
C TYR A 113 3.45 3.54 8.62
N TYR A 114 2.20 3.97 8.52
CA TYR A 114 1.13 3.16 7.98
C TYR A 114 0.22 3.98 7.09
N ILE A 115 -0.35 3.30 6.10
CA ILE A 115 -1.57 3.70 5.40
C ILE A 115 -2.64 2.67 5.74
N GLU A 116 -3.87 3.09 5.97
CA GLU A 116 -4.98 2.20 6.30
C GLU A 116 -6.24 2.62 5.54
N GLN A 117 -6.88 1.66 4.90
CA GLN A 117 -8.22 1.85 4.35
C GLN A 117 -9.20 1.02 5.20
N PRO A 118 -10.23 1.66 5.81
CA PRO A 118 -11.23 0.96 6.61
C PRO A 118 -11.83 -0.22 5.88
N TYR A 119 -12.01 -1.33 6.61
CA TYR A 119 -12.60 -2.57 6.08
C TYR A 119 -11.87 -3.14 4.86
N ASN A 120 -10.57 -2.84 4.72
CA ASN A 120 -9.73 -3.38 3.66
C ASN A 120 -8.37 -3.82 4.20
N GLY A 121 -7.42 -2.90 4.40
CA GLY A 121 -6.05 -3.27 4.71
C GLY A 121 -5.25 -2.21 5.46
N ILE A 122 -4.28 -2.69 6.23
CA ILE A 122 -3.28 -1.89 6.93
C ILE A 122 -1.92 -2.13 6.28
N TYR A 123 -1.40 -1.10 5.62
CA TYR A 123 -0.21 -1.12 4.79
C TYR A 123 0.94 -0.45 5.53
N LYS A 124 1.98 -1.21 5.87
CA LYS A 124 3.20 -0.63 6.42
C LYS A 124 3.98 0.06 5.29
N ILE A 125 4.36 1.31 5.50
CA ILE A 125 5.17 2.09 4.56
C ILE A 125 6.50 2.53 5.22
N ASN A 126 7.43 3.00 4.39
CA ASN A 126 8.64 3.63 4.88
C ASN A 126 8.38 5.11 5.23
N GLU A 127 9.34 5.70 5.94
CA GLU A 127 9.29 7.10 6.35
C GLU A 127 9.25 8.07 5.16
N GLU A 128 9.98 7.75 4.08
CA GLU A 128 10.01 8.56 2.85
C GLU A 128 8.61 8.72 2.25
N LYS A 129 7.85 7.63 2.07
CA LYS A 129 6.48 7.67 1.56
C LYS A 129 5.54 8.42 2.52
N TYR A 130 5.76 8.31 3.82
CA TYR A 130 4.97 9.03 4.82
C TYR A 130 5.22 10.55 4.74
N ASN A 131 6.49 10.96 4.73
CA ASN A 131 6.88 12.36 4.65
C ASN A 131 6.44 12.98 3.31
N PHE A 132 6.56 12.24 2.20
CA PHE A 132 6.05 12.69 0.91
C PHE A 132 4.56 13.06 0.94
N LEU A 133 3.71 12.28 1.62
CA LEU A 133 2.29 12.64 1.80
C LEU A 133 2.12 13.84 2.73
N LYS A 134 2.94 13.91 3.78
CA LYS A 134 2.94 15.02 4.74
C LYS A 134 3.38 16.35 4.11
N ASP A 135 4.24 16.32 3.11
CA ASP A 135 4.71 17.54 2.43
C ASP A 135 3.57 18.26 1.70
N TYR A 136 2.59 17.54 1.15
CA TYR A 136 1.38 18.16 0.58
C TYR A 136 0.55 18.97 1.60
N ILE A 137 0.67 18.63 2.89
CA ILE A 137 0.05 19.37 3.98
C ILE A 137 0.87 20.61 4.33
N ASN A 138 2.20 20.48 4.35
CA ASN A 138 3.11 21.52 4.83
C ASN A 138 3.51 22.56 3.76
N GLU A 139 3.25 22.31 2.48
CA GLU A 139 3.37 23.31 1.40
C GLU A 139 2.28 24.40 1.56
N VAL A 140 2.57 25.35 2.46
CA VAL A 140 1.89 26.65 2.63
C VAL A 140 2.73 27.73 1.98
#